data_AF-V9LKF9-F1
#
_entry.id   AF-V9LKF9-F1
#
_cell.length_a   1.000
_cell.length_b   1.000
_cell.length_c   1.000
_cell.angle_alpha   90.00
_cell.angle_beta   90.00
_cell.angle_gamma   90.00
#
_symmetry.space_group_name_H-M   'P 1'
#
loop_
_entity.id
_entity.type
_entity.pdbx_description
1 polymer ?
#
loop_
_entity_poly.entity_id
_entity_poly.type
_entity_poly.pdbx_seq_one_letter_code
_entity_poly.pdbx_strand_id
1 'polypeptide(L)'
;MSRHNTSTSKISPIIINARRSESKDVQEIMKMMDTTTKNIFGNINVIHLLEKANLAVTIENEKKEVLAQATFLDYPNVKGVDQSQWETWIRRYSQSESVR
;
A
#
# COMPACT_ATOMS: atom_id res chain seq x y z
N MET A 1 -54.24 0.19 -16.51
CA MET A 1 -53.25 -0.41 -15.59
C MET A 1 -51.86 -0.13 -16.15
N SER A 2 -51.09 0.70 -15.44
CA SER A 2 -49.83 1.28 -15.92
C SER A 2 -48.69 0.24 -15.87
N ARG A 3 -47.94 0.09 -16.96
CA ARG A 3 -46.72 -0.73 -17.00
C ARG A 3 -45.59 0.05 -16.34
N HIS A 4 -45.14 -0.41 -15.17
CA HIS A 4 -43.92 0.10 -14.55
C HIS A 4 -42.71 -0.36 -15.37
N ASN A 5 -42.07 0.56 -16.09
CA ASN A 5 -40.77 0.32 -16.69
C ASN A 5 -39.71 0.45 -15.60
N THR A 6 -39.20 -0.67 -15.10
CA THR A 6 -38.01 -0.69 -14.25
C THR A 6 -36.82 -0.34 -15.11
N SER A 7 -36.36 0.91 -15.05
CA SER A 7 -35.12 1.34 -15.69
C SER A 7 -33.96 0.72 -14.90
N THR A 8 -33.45 -0.42 -15.37
CA THR A 8 -32.17 -0.95 -14.93
C THR A 8 -31.08 0.00 -15.42
N SER A 9 -30.60 0.87 -14.55
CA SER A 9 -29.41 1.69 -14.82
C SER A 9 -28.27 0.75 -15.20
N LYS A 10 -27.77 0.85 -16.44
CA LYS A 10 -26.56 0.13 -16.85
C LYS A 10 -25.42 0.58 -15.94
N ILE A 11 -24.92 -0.31 -15.10
CA ILE A 11 -23.71 -0.07 -14.32
C ILE A 11 -22.55 -0.12 -15.31
N SER A 12 -21.94 1.02 -15.58
CA SER A 12 -20.69 1.09 -16.35
C SER A 12 -19.59 0.38 -15.56
N PRO A 13 -18.76 -0.47 -16.20
CA PRO A 13 -17.61 -1.04 -15.53
C PRO A 13 -16.64 0.06 -15.12
N ILE A 14 -16.05 -0.05 -13.93
CA ILE A 14 -14.95 0.81 -13.48
C ILE A 14 -13.66 0.18 -14.00
N ILE A 15 -12.93 0.85 -14.89
CA ILE A 15 -11.61 0.38 -15.28
C ILE A 15 -10.58 0.86 -14.24
N ILE A 16 -9.80 -0.11 -13.77
CA ILE A 16 -8.71 0.07 -12.82
C ILE A 16 -7.41 -0.36 -13.50
N ASN A 17 -6.37 0.45 -13.36
CA ASN A 17 -5.04 0.16 -13.85
C ASN A 17 -4.05 0.04 -12.69
N ALA A 18 -3.09 -0.87 -12.84
CA ALA A 18 -1.96 -1.01 -11.92
C ALA A 18 -0.67 -0.63 -12.65
N ARG A 19 0.16 0.21 -12.02
CA ARG A 19 1.47 0.59 -12.55
C ARG A 19 2.51 0.68 -11.44
N ARG A 20 3.79 0.71 -11.82
CA ARG A 20 4.86 1.09 -10.89
C ARG A 20 4.59 2.49 -10.32
N SER A 21 4.81 2.65 -9.02
CA SER A 21 4.74 3.95 -8.38
C SER A 21 5.90 4.83 -8.84
N GLU A 22 5.64 6.13 -8.90
CA GLU A 22 6.60 7.16 -9.30
C GLU A 22 6.66 8.26 -8.23
N SER A 23 7.72 9.07 -8.20
CA SER A 23 7.86 10.17 -7.22
C SER A 23 6.71 11.18 -7.27
N LYS A 24 6.01 11.31 -8.40
CA LYS A 24 4.82 12.17 -8.52
C LYS A 24 3.63 11.69 -7.67
N ASP A 25 3.61 10.40 -7.32
CA ASP A 25 2.51 9.80 -6.54
C ASP A 25 2.60 10.17 -5.05
N VAL A 26 3.73 10.71 -4.58
CA VAL A 26 4.01 11.00 -3.17
C VAL A 26 2.91 11.83 -2.51
N GLN A 27 2.40 12.86 -3.20
CA GLN A 27 1.36 13.72 -2.63
C GLN A 27 0.04 12.98 -2.44
N GLU A 28 -0.37 12.15 -3.41
CA GLU A 28 -1.58 11.35 -3.28
C GLU A 28 -1.44 10.26 -2.23
N ILE A 29 -0.26 9.64 -2.12
CA ILE A 29 0.03 8.66 -1.05
C ILE A 29 -0.08 9.31 0.32
N MET A 30 0.51 10.49 0.52
CA MET A 30 0.41 11.21 1.80
C MET A 30 -1.04 11.58 2.15
N LYS A 31 -1.89 11.90 1.16
CA LYS A 31 -3.31 12.17 1.38
C LYS A 31 -4.10 10.92 1.81
N MET A 32 -3.66 9.73 1.39
CA MET A 32 -4.29 8.46 1.79
C MET A 32 -3.93 8.05 3.23
N MET A 33 -2.89 8.63 3.83
CA MET A 33 -2.49 8.31 5.19
C MET A 33 -3.44 8.94 6.21
N ASP A 34 -4.05 8.09 7.04
CA ASP A 34 -4.93 8.49 8.14
C ASP A 34 -4.30 8.17 9.52
N THR A 35 -5.06 8.42 10.59
CA THR A 35 -4.66 8.07 11.95
C THR A 35 -4.37 6.58 12.10
N THR A 36 -5.13 5.72 11.43
CA THR A 36 -4.91 4.26 11.43
C THR A 36 -3.54 3.92 10.86
N THR A 37 -3.23 4.46 9.69
CA THR A 37 -1.94 4.29 9.01
C THR A 37 -0.78 4.74 9.89
N LYS A 38 -0.93 5.90 10.54
CA LYS A 38 0.08 6.44 11.46
C LYS A 38 0.26 5.58 12.71
N ASN A 39 -0.81 4.99 13.24
CA ASN A 39 -0.72 4.12 14.42
C ASN A 39 -0.02 2.79 14.11
N ILE A 40 -0.22 2.24 12.90
CA ILE A 40 0.40 0.97 12.49
C ILE A 40 1.86 1.17 12.09
N PHE A 41 2.15 2.19 11.28
CA PHE A 41 3.47 2.34 10.65
C PHE A 41 4.31 3.50 11.22
N GLY A 42 3.74 4.32 12.10
CA GLY A 42 4.39 5.52 12.63
C GLY A 42 4.44 6.67 11.61
N ASN A 43 5.41 7.57 11.81
CA ASN A 43 5.69 8.65 10.87
C ASN A 43 6.54 8.11 9.70
N ILE A 44 5.91 7.89 8.55
CA ILE A 44 6.58 7.39 7.35
C ILE A 44 7.08 8.55 6.50
N ASN A 45 8.35 8.52 6.10
CA ASN A 45 8.83 9.34 4.99
C ASN A 45 8.52 8.63 3.66
N VAL A 46 7.45 9.05 2.99
CA VAL A 46 6.94 8.40 1.77
C VAL A 46 7.98 8.41 0.64
N ILE A 47 8.75 9.50 0.48
CA ILE A 47 9.80 9.59 -0.54
C ILE A 47 10.85 8.51 -0.29
N HIS A 48 11.36 8.45 0.94
CA HIS A 48 12.36 7.46 1.32
C HIS A 48 11.83 6.02 1.16
N LEU A 49 10.56 5.80 1.50
CA LEU A 49 9.92 4.50 1.34
C LEU A 49 9.87 4.06 -0.12
N LEU A 50 9.52 4.96 -1.05
CA LEU A 50 9.50 4.65 -2.49
C LEU A 50 10.91 4.44 -3.06
N GLU A 51 11.90 5.22 -2.63
CA GLU A 51 13.30 5.08 -3.07
C GLU A 51 13.92 3.74 -2.67
N LYS A 52 13.51 3.19 -1.52
CA LYS A 52 14.01 1.93 -0.98
C LYS A 52 13.17 0.72 -1.37
N ALA A 53 12.03 0.93 -2.02
CA ALA A 53 11.12 -0.13 -2.42
C ALA A 53 11.75 -1.08 -3.46
N ASN A 54 11.69 -2.38 -3.21
CA ASN A 54 11.94 -3.38 -4.26
C ASN A 54 10.82 -3.35 -5.31
N LEU A 55 9.59 -3.14 -4.82
CA LEU A 55 8.40 -2.98 -5.63
C LEU A 55 7.46 -1.98 -4.97
N ALA A 56 7.03 -0.98 -5.73
CA ALA A 56 5.96 -0.09 -5.34
C ALA A 56 4.93 -0.04 -6.48
N VAL A 57 3.67 -0.25 -6.15
CA VAL A 57 2.56 -0.30 -7.11
C VAL A 57 1.51 0.73 -6.73
N THR A 58 1.08 1.49 -7.72
CA THR A 58 -0.03 2.45 -7.64
C THR A 58 -1.21 1.92 -8.44
N ILE A 59 -2.39 1.93 -7.81
CA ILE A 59 -3.67 1.61 -8.44
C ILE A 59 -4.37 2.92 -8.79
N GLU A 60 -4.79 3.08 -10.03
CA GLU A 60 -5.47 4.29 -10.53
C GLU A 60 -6.70 3.94 -11.37
N ASN A 61 -7.69 4.84 -11.41
CA ASN A 61 -8.82 4.70 -12.32
C ASN A 61 -8.52 5.30 -13.71
N GLU A 62 -9.51 5.26 -14.61
CA GLU A 62 -9.41 5.85 -15.96
C GLU A 62 -9.02 7.33 -15.98
N LYS A 63 -9.41 8.09 -14.95
CA LYS A 63 -9.11 9.50 -14.78
C LYS A 63 -7.72 9.76 -14.18
N LYS A 64 -6.93 8.70 -13.97
CA LYS A 64 -5.62 8.75 -13.30
C LYS A 64 -5.69 9.19 -11.84
N GLU A 65 -6.86 9.09 -11.22
CA GLU A 65 -7.00 9.30 -9.79
C GLU A 65 -6.44 8.08 -9.06
N VAL A 66 -5.52 8.32 -8.12
CA VAL A 66 -4.92 7.26 -7.31
C VAL A 66 -5.94 6.74 -6.31
N LEU A 67 -6.18 5.44 -6.34
CA LEU A 67 -7.15 4.76 -5.48
C LEU A 67 -6.48 4.01 -4.33
N ALA A 68 -5.29 3.47 -4.57
CA ALA A 68 -4.54 2.71 -3.59
C ALA A 68 -3.05 2.65 -3.94
N GLN A 69 -2.23 2.31 -2.94
CA GLN A 69 -0.79 2.14 -3.11
C GLN A 69 -0.28 1.01 -2.20
N ALA A 70 0.67 0.22 -2.71
CA ALA A 70 1.35 -0.82 -1.96
C ALA A 70 2.87 -0.77 -2.20
N THR A 71 3.65 -0.73 -1.11
CA THR A 71 5.13 -0.78 -1.13
C THR A 71 5.61 -2.05 -0.46
N PHE A 72 6.57 -2.72 -1.11
CA PHE A 72 7.20 -3.95 -0.65
C PHE A 72 8.71 -3.74 -0.50
N LEU A 73 9.23 -4.18 0.64
CA LEU A 73 10.64 -4.11 1.02
C LEU A 73 11.15 -5.54 1.27
N ASP A 74 12.40 -5.80 0.90
CA ASP A 74 13.12 -7.03 1.21
C ASP A 74 13.85 -6.98 2.56
N TYR A 75 13.70 -5.87 3.29
CA TYR A 75 14.26 -5.67 4.62
C TYR A 75 13.17 -5.31 5.64
N PRO A 76 13.38 -5.65 6.93
CA PRO A 76 12.49 -5.27 8.01
C PRO A 76 12.58 -3.77 8.25
N ASN A 77 11.47 -3.06 8.01
CA ASN A 77 11.34 -1.64 8.33
C ASN A 77 10.95 -1.44 9.81
N VAL A 78 11.72 -2.05 10.71
CA VAL A 78 11.48 -2.04 12.16
C VAL A 78 12.63 -1.27 12.83
N LYS A 79 12.28 -0.35 13.73
CA LYS A 79 13.27 0.45 14.46
C LYS A 79 14.20 -0.45 15.27
N GLY A 80 15.51 -0.27 15.12
CA GLY A 80 16.54 -0.99 15.88
C GLY A 80 17.01 -2.30 15.25
N VAL A 81 16.48 -2.69 14.09
CA VAL A 81 17.01 -3.81 13.31
C VAL A 81 18.03 -3.27 12.30
N ASP A 82 19.24 -3.80 12.34
CA ASP A 82 20.21 -3.58 11.26
C ASP A 82 19.69 -4.29 9.99
N GLN A 83 19.42 -3.52 8.95
CA GLN A 83 18.91 -4.02 7.68
C GLN A 83 19.84 -5.06 7.05
N SER A 84 21.15 -5.03 7.31
CA SER A 84 22.09 -6.04 6.81
C SER A 84 22.01 -7.38 7.56
N GLN A 85 21.43 -7.38 8.77
CA GLN A 85 21.34 -8.54 9.66
C GLN A 85 19.92 -9.10 9.74
N TRP A 86 19.05 -8.72 8.80
CA TRP A 86 17.62 -9.04 8.86
C TRP A 86 17.32 -10.53 8.93
N GLU A 87 18.08 -11.36 8.20
CA GLU A 87 17.91 -12.81 8.21
C GLU A 87 18.19 -13.41 9.59
N THR A 88 19.24 -12.92 10.27
CA THR A 88 19.57 -13.37 11.62
C THR A 88 18.50 -12.92 12.61
N TRP A 89 18.00 -11.69 12.46
CA TRP A 89 16.93 -11.16 13.29
C TRP A 89 15.63 -11.96 13.14
N ILE A 90 15.17 -12.24 11.91
CA ILE A 90 13.92 -12.96 11.69
C ILE A 90 13.99 -14.42 12.16
N ARG A 91 15.15 -15.08 12.00
CA ARG A 91 15.39 -16.44 12.52
C ARG A 91 15.31 -16.49 14.05
N ARG A 92 15.87 -15.49 14.74
CA ARG A 92 15.76 -15.40 16.21
C ARG A 92 14.32 -15.17 16.64
N TYR A 93 13.60 -14.30 15.94
CA TYR A 93 12.21 -14.01 16.22
C TYR A 93 11.33 -15.26 16.09
N SER A 94 11.45 -16.00 14.98
CA SER A 94 10.66 -17.22 14.75
C SER A 94 10.98 -18.35 15.71
N GLN A 95 12.25 -18.48 16.14
CA GLN A 95 12.64 -19.45 17.17
C GLN A 95 12.10 -19.08 18.56
N SER A 96 11.97 -17.78 18.87
CA SER A 96 11.45 -17.33 20.16
C SER A 96 9.95 -17.61 20.38
N GLU A 97 9.17 -17.77 19.30
CA GLU A 97 7.76 -18.17 19.37
C GLU A 97 7.58 -19.69 19.52
N SER A 98 8.58 -20.50 19.19
CA SER A 98 8.52 -21.97 19.30
C SER A 98 8.75 -22.53 20.71
N VAL A 99 8.90 -21.67 21.72
CA VAL A 99 9.14 -22.04 23.14
C VAL A 99 8.00 -21.54 24.05
N ARG A 100 6.80 -21.33 23.51
CA ARG A 100 5.59 -21.05 24.29
C ARG A 100 4.50 -22.07 24.01
#